data_AF-A9FBD0-F1
#
_entry.id   AF-A9FBD0-F1
#
_cell.length_a   1.000
_cell.length_b   1.000
_cell.length_c   1.000
_cell.angle_alpha   90.00
_cell.angle_beta   90.00
_cell.angle_gamma   90.00
#
_symmetry.space_group_name_H-M   'P 1'
#
loop_
_entity.id
_entity.type
_entity.pdbx_description
1 polymer ?
#
loop_
_entity_poly.entity_id
_entity_poly.type
_entity_poly.pdbx_seq_one_letter_code
_entity_poly.pdbx_strand_id
1 'polypeptide(L)'
;MGHQHHFLSRLDRVSLPHVELALTLYRDHGLVQYLLGCVKLPDGAERVAIALDDPERGPFLVVTREGRFVTCLGAGMRTGDLPVITRGQLDGLTAKVADLRARMAAANALAGPRGHTAQLLDRIFHAGPDLSREEFVGISAFRPLFGFEFLRAFFGSVTELDELRGALLRIEHPKRTLTPVLRRYWDLFWAVGHLAALAFMDGRALIESLPEELDLSTSCLAWGASRQGSVALALRGFRGVAKIGKAQLRACKTAFDEAASPLRLVTSVGSLIALGVGHARLRAEVRKVLSAPRDLSGAHFHESLLTLFRTTADVVFDEPESAAAVQRELGSHMAVALTRRLAAGDPLRFEREEDVPEALAMTLAVNTRQSFVDDAEVMALTMLFVPWAVRAEPEQLYLPRELIRVVHTRWTPEATMQLLAPLREHYHPKKAQAPRREGPSRKGPCPCGSGEKYKRCCGKSA
;
A
#
# COMPACT_ATOMS: atom_id res chain seq x y z
N MET A 1 -43.06 -5.78 -24.58
CA MET A 1 -43.82 -6.16 -23.36
C MET A 1 -43.95 -7.68 -23.15
N GLY A 2 -43.86 -8.55 -24.17
CA GLY A 2 -44.09 -10.00 -24.01
C GLY A 2 -43.06 -10.81 -23.18
N HIS A 3 -41.76 -10.48 -23.24
CA HIS A 3 -40.72 -11.30 -22.60
C HIS A 3 -40.70 -11.24 -21.07
N GLN A 4 -40.97 -10.09 -20.46
CA GLN A 4 -40.98 -9.95 -19.00
C GLN A 4 -42.18 -10.66 -18.36
N HIS A 5 -43.35 -10.59 -18.99
CA HIS A 5 -44.53 -11.33 -18.52
C HIS A 5 -44.32 -12.85 -18.65
N HIS A 6 -43.67 -13.29 -19.73
CA HIS A 6 -43.29 -14.69 -19.91
C HIS A 6 -42.25 -15.16 -18.90
N PHE A 7 -41.31 -14.32 -18.48
CA PHE A 7 -40.36 -14.68 -17.42
C PHE A 7 -41.07 -14.89 -16.07
N LEU A 8 -41.87 -13.91 -15.63
CA LEU A 8 -42.52 -13.96 -14.31
C LEU A 8 -43.48 -15.15 -14.18
N SER A 9 -44.16 -15.53 -15.25
CA SER A 9 -45.06 -16.69 -15.25
C SER A 9 -44.35 -18.05 -15.24
N ARG A 10 -43.01 -18.10 -15.39
CA ARG A 10 -42.19 -19.31 -15.42
C ARG A 10 -41.36 -19.53 -14.16
N LEU A 11 -41.53 -18.67 -13.15
CA LEU A 11 -40.84 -18.79 -11.86
C LEU A 11 -41.35 -19.98 -11.03
N ASP A 12 -42.51 -20.53 -11.36
CA ASP A 12 -43.05 -21.78 -10.80
C ASP A 12 -42.16 -23.01 -11.06
N ARG A 13 -41.23 -22.92 -12.02
CA ARG A 13 -40.31 -23.99 -12.41
C ARG A 13 -39.08 -24.15 -11.51
N VAL A 14 -38.88 -23.25 -10.56
CA VAL A 14 -37.70 -23.24 -9.70
C VAL A 14 -38.08 -23.20 -8.23
N SER A 15 -37.18 -23.67 -7.36
CA SER A 15 -37.41 -23.65 -5.91
C SER A 15 -37.49 -22.21 -5.37
N LEU A 16 -38.12 -22.05 -4.21
CA LEU A 16 -38.29 -20.73 -3.57
C LEU A 16 -36.98 -19.92 -3.44
N PRO A 17 -35.84 -20.50 -2.98
CA PRO A 17 -34.57 -19.75 -2.93
C PRO A 17 -34.12 -19.23 -4.31
N HIS A 18 -34.37 -20.00 -5.37
CA HIS A 18 -34.06 -19.59 -6.74
C HIS A 18 -35.01 -18.52 -7.27
N VAL A 19 -36.29 -18.55 -6.86
CA VAL A 19 -37.25 -17.47 -7.14
C VAL A 19 -36.78 -16.15 -6.52
N GLU A 20 -36.35 -16.17 -5.26
CA GLU A 20 -35.88 -14.97 -4.55
C GLU A 20 -34.65 -14.35 -5.22
N LEU A 21 -33.67 -15.19 -5.60
CA LEU A 21 -32.51 -14.74 -6.35
C LEU A 21 -32.89 -14.18 -7.72
N ALA A 22 -33.77 -14.86 -8.45
CA ALA A 22 -34.23 -14.41 -9.76
C ALA A 22 -34.96 -13.07 -9.68
N LEU A 23 -35.78 -12.86 -8.65
CA LEU A 23 -36.46 -11.58 -8.41
C LEU A 23 -35.50 -10.48 -7.97
N THR A 24 -34.45 -10.80 -7.20
CA THR A 24 -33.38 -9.86 -6.86
C THR A 24 -32.70 -9.34 -8.13
N LEU A 25 -32.31 -10.25 -9.03
CA LEU A 25 -31.68 -9.88 -10.31
C LEU A 25 -32.65 -9.13 -11.23
N TYR A 26 -33.92 -9.54 -11.26
CA TYR A 26 -34.96 -8.87 -12.04
C TYR A 26 -35.19 -7.42 -11.59
N ARG A 27 -35.13 -7.14 -10.28
CA ARG A 27 -35.31 -5.79 -9.75
C ARG A 27 -34.07 -4.91 -9.99
N ASP A 28 -32.88 -5.51 -10.04
CA ASP A 28 -31.61 -4.81 -10.19
C ASP A 28 -31.02 -4.93 -11.60
N HIS A 29 -31.64 -4.21 -12.55
CA HIS A 29 -31.21 -4.21 -13.95
C HIS A 29 -29.76 -3.74 -14.13
N GLY A 30 -29.29 -2.81 -13.29
CA GLY A 30 -27.92 -2.31 -13.34
C GLY A 30 -26.89 -3.39 -12.98
N LEU A 31 -27.18 -4.23 -11.98
CA LEU A 31 -26.36 -5.38 -11.64
C LEU A 31 -26.28 -6.39 -12.79
N VAL A 32 -27.40 -6.69 -13.44
CA VAL A 32 -27.44 -7.62 -14.58
C VAL A 32 -26.60 -7.08 -15.75
N GLN A 33 -26.75 -5.80 -16.09
CA GLN A 33 -25.95 -5.17 -17.14
C GLN A 33 -24.45 -5.16 -16.83
N TYR A 34 -24.09 -4.83 -15.59
CA TYR A 34 -22.70 -4.89 -15.14
C TYR A 34 -22.12 -6.31 -15.25
N LEU A 35 -22.88 -7.31 -14.81
CA LEU A 35 -22.48 -8.71 -14.87
C LEU A 35 -22.24 -9.17 -16.32
N LEU A 36 -23.16 -8.84 -17.23
CA LEU A 36 -23.02 -9.16 -18.66
C LEU A 36 -21.83 -8.42 -19.31
N GLY A 37 -21.53 -7.20 -18.88
CA GLY A 37 -20.38 -6.43 -19.36
C GLY A 37 -19.02 -6.93 -18.85
N CYS A 38 -18.99 -7.61 -17.70
CA CYS A 38 -17.75 -8.14 -17.11
C CYS A 38 -17.37 -9.53 -17.62
N VAL A 39 -18.33 -10.31 -18.11
CA VAL A 39 -18.09 -11.68 -18.57
C VAL A 39 -17.72 -11.65 -20.06
N LYS A 40 -16.66 -12.39 -20.43
CA LYS A 40 -16.31 -12.60 -21.85
C LYS A 40 -17.37 -13.50 -22.50
N LEU A 41 -18.28 -12.88 -23.25
CA LEU A 41 -19.33 -13.55 -24.01
C LEU A 41 -18.95 -13.60 -25.49
N PRO A 42 -19.27 -14.69 -26.22
CA PRO A 42 -19.09 -14.75 -27.67
C PRO A 42 -19.79 -13.57 -28.37
N ASP A 43 -19.17 -12.99 -29.41
CA ASP A 43 -19.68 -11.78 -30.08
C ASP A 43 -21.08 -11.97 -30.69
N GLY A 44 -21.39 -13.17 -31.16
CA GLY A 44 -22.71 -13.52 -31.74
C GLY A 44 -23.77 -13.97 -30.73
N ALA A 45 -23.48 -14.01 -29.43
CA ALA A 45 -24.45 -14.47 -28.43
C ALA A 45 -25.48 -13.39 -28.11
N GLU A 46 -26.70 -13.54 -28.65
CA GLU A 46 -27.85 -12.66 -28.36
C GLU A 46 -28.46 -12.90 -26.97
N ARG A 47 -28.32 -14.12 -26.44
CA ARG A 47 -28.87 -14.56 -25.15
C ARG A 47 -27.81 -15.29 -24.34
N VAL A 48 -27.99 -15.22 -23.03
CA VAL A 48 -27.07 -15.80 -22.05
C VAL A 48 -27.90 -16.50 -20.97
N ALA A 49 -27.42 -17.65 -20.52
CA ALA A 49 -27.99 -18.35 -19.39
C ALA A 49 -27.18 -18.02 -18.12
N ILE A 50 -27.86 -17.67 -17.03
CA ILE A 50 -27.26 -17.47 -15.71
C ILE A 50 -27.68 -18.65 -14.84
N ALA A 51 -26.71 -19.45 -14.40
CA ALA A 51 -26.96 -20.57 -13.51
C ALA A 51 -27.30 -20.06 -12.10
N LEU A 52 -28.42 -20.52 -11.57
CA LEU A 52 -28.85 -20.23 -10.20
C LEU A 52 -28.25 -21.21 -9.18
N ASP A 53 -27.76 -22.36 -9.66
CA ASP A 53 -27.11 -23.40 -8.86
C ASP A 53 -26.04 -24.12 -9.70
N ASP A 54 -26.36 -25.29 -10.26
CA ASP A 54 -25.42 -26.08 -11.05
C ASP A 54 -25.24 -25.51 -12.48
N PRO A 55 -23.99 -25.34 -12.97
CA PRO A 55 -23.73 -24.74 -14.27
C PRO A 55 -24.14 -25.60 -15.48
N GLU A 56 -24.38 -26.90 -15.31
CA GLU A 56 -24.80 -27.81 -16.38
C GLU A 56 -26.28 -28.20 -16.24
N ARG A 57 -26.75 -28.43 -15.01
CA ARG A 57 -28.10 -28.91 -14.69
C ARG A 57 -29.08 -27.79 -14.37
N GLY A 58 -28.60 -26.59 -14.06
CA GLY A 58 -29.45 -25.45 -13.71
C GLY A 58 -30.02 -25.54 -12.29
N PRO A 59 -31.09 -24.79 -11.97
CA PRO A 59 -31.91 -24.02 -12.90
C PRO A 59 -31.22 -22.77 -13.48
N PHE A 60 -31.77 -22.25 -14.58
CA PHE A 60 -31.17 -21.12 -15.31
C PHE A 60 -32.15 -19.96 -15.51
N LEU A 61 -31.62 -18.74 -15.47
CA LEU A 61 -32.27 -17.54 -16.01
C LEU A 61 -31.73 -17.26 -17.39
N VAL A 62 -32.62 -17.10 -18.38
CA VAL A 62 -32.22 -16.70 -19.72
C VAL A 62 -32.50 -15.21 -19.88
N VAL A 63 -31.44 -14.45 -20.15
CA VAL A 63 -31.48 -13.01 -20.40
C VAL A 63 -30.92 -12.69 -21.79
N THR A 64 -31.31 -11.56 -22.36
CA THR A 64 -30.65 -11.02 -23.56
C THR A 64 -29.29 -10.42 -23.21
N ARG A 65 -28.46 -10.15 -24.20
CA ARG A 65 -27.17 -9.48 -24.03
C ARG A 65 -27.29 -8.09 -23.37
N GLU A 66 -28.42 -7.42 -23.52
CA GLU A 66 -28.73 -6.13 -22.89
C GLU A 66 -29.35 -6.27 -21.48
N GLY A 67 -29.49 -7.50 -20.97
CA GLY A 67 -30.01 -7.79 -19.64
C GLY A 67 -31.53 -7.90 -19.54
N ARG A 68 -32.25 -8.08 -20.65
CA ARG A 68 -33.71 -8.27 -20.61
C ARG A 68 -34.05 -9.72 -20.28
N PHE A 69 -34.93 -9.94 -19.31
CA PHE A 69 -35.37 -11.29 -18.91
C PHE A 69 -36.27 -11.92 -19.97
N VAL A 70 -35.92 -13.14 -20.40
CA VAL A 70 -36.62 -13.89 -21.46
C VAL A 70 -37.45 -15.03 -20.85
N THR A 71 -36.81 -15.89 -20.06
CA THR A 71 -37.47 -17.06 -19.43
C THR A 71 -36.66 -17.61 -18.26
N CYS A 72 -37.30 -18.48 -17.47
CA CYS A 72 -36.64 -19.35 -16.51
C CYS A 72 -36.71 -20.82 -16.98
N LEU A 73 -35.60 -21.54 -16.80
CA LEU A 73 -35.47 -22.97 -17.07
C LEU A 73 -35.31 -23.70 -15.71
N GLY A 74 -36.16 -24.70 -15.47
CA GLY A 74 -36.08 -25.53 -14.27
C GLY A 74 -34.86 -26.45 -14.26
N ALA A 75 -34.58 -27.08 -13.12
CA ALA A 75 -33.49 -28.04 -13.00
C ALA A 75 -33.65 -29.21 -14.00
N GLY A 76 -32.57 -29.59 -14.67
CA GLY A 76 -32.54 -30.62 -15.71
C GLY A 76 -32.94 -30.15 -17.11
N MET A 77 -33.41 -28.91 -17.26
CA MET A 77 -33.70 -28.33 -18.59
C MET A 77 -32.42 -27.82 -19.26
N ARG A 78 -32.30 -28.05 -20.57
CA ARG A 78 -31.09 -27.69 -21.34
C ARG A 78 -31.10 -26.22 -21.74
N THR A 79 -29.93 -25.58 -21.63
CA THR A 79 -29.67 -24.22 -22.15
C THR A 79 -29.42 -24.20 -23.66
N GLY A 80 -29.18 -25.36 -24.28
CA GLY A 80 -28.77 -25.45 -25.69
C GLY A 80 -27.34 -24.92 -25.85
N ASP A 81 -27.10 -24.14 -26.89
CA ASP A 81 -25.79 -23.55 -27.20
C ASP A 81 -25.56 -22.20 -26.51
N LEU A 82 -26.42 -21.82 -25.55
CA LEU A 82 -26.29 -20.54 -24.86
C LEU A 82 -25.04 -20.53 -23.97
N PRO A 83 -24.23 -19.46 -23.99
CA PRO A 83 -23.16 -19.30 -23.02
C PRO A 83 -23.75 -19.24 -21.61
N VAL A 84 -23.09 -19.92 -20.67
CA VAL A 84 -23.51 -20.02 -19.27
C VAL A 84 -22.60 -19.18 -18.37
N ILE A 85 -23.20 -18.28 -17.61
CA ILE A 85 -22.58 -17.63 -16.46
C ILE A 85 -22.83 -18.50 -15.25
N THR A 86 -21.75 -18.99 -14.63
CA THR A 86 -21.85 -19.93 -13.51
C THR A 86 -22.30 -19.23 -12.23
N ARG A 87 -22.82 -20.02 -11.28
CA ARG A 87 -23.25 -19.48 -9.99
C ARG A 87 -22.11 -18.78 -9.24
N GLY A 88 -20.91 -19.36 -9.27
CA GLY A 88 -19.72 -18.74 -8.67
C GLY A 88 -19.32 -17.41 -9.33
N GLN A 89 -19.48 -17.26 -10.66
CA GLN A 89 -19.26 -15.99 -11.34
C GLN A 89 -20.30 -14.94 -10.94
N LEU A 90 -21.57 -15.35 -10.86
CA LEU A 90 -22.66 -14.50 -10.39
C LEU A 90 -22.39 -13.98 -8.97
N ASP A 91 -22.16 -14.88 -8.01
CA ASP A 91 -21.93 -14.51 -6.61
C ASP A 91 -20.71 -13.59 -6.47
N GLY A 92 -19.61 -13.89 -7.19
CA GLY A 92 -18.41 -13.07 -7.18
C GLY A 92 -18.62 -11.66 -7.73
N LEU A 93 -19.40 -11.51 -8.80
CA LEU A 93 -19.71 -10.18 -9.38
C LEU A 93 -20.72 -9.41 -8.54
N THR A 94 -21.73 -10.08 -7.99
CA THR A 94 -22.69 -9.47 -7.07
C THR A 94 -22.01 -8.95 -5.80
N ALA A 95 -21.08 -9.71 -5.23
CA ALA A 95 -20.27 -9.28 -4.09
C ALA A 95 -19.46 -8.01 -4.41
N LYS A 96 -18.84 -7.93 -5.60
CA LYS A 96 -18.11 -6.74 -6.06
C LYS A 96 -19.00 -5.51 -6.19
N VAL A 97 -20.20 -5.66 -6.76
CA VAL A 97 -21.16 -4.54 -6.88
C VAL A 97 -21.67 -4.09 -5.51
N ALA A 98 -21.93 -5.03 -4.60
CA ALA A 98 -22.33 -4.71 -3.23
C ALA A 98 -21.24 -3.93 -2.49
N ASP A 99 -19.97 -4.36 -2.58
CA ASP A 99 -18.82 -3.64 -2.02
C ASP A 99 -18.70 -2.23 -2.63
N LEU A 100 -18.77 -2.09 -3.96
CA LEU A 100 -18.70 -0.79 -4.62
C LEU A 100 -19.82 0.15 -4.17
N ARG A 101 -21.05 -0.36 -4.04
CA ARG A 101 -22.20 0.42 -3.53
C ARG A 101 -21.98 0.87 -2.09
N ALA A 102 -21.44 0.00 -1.23
CA ALA A 102 -21.12 0.35 0.15
C ALA A 102 -20.03 1.44 0.22
N ARG A 103 -18.97 1.32 -0.58
CA ARG A 103 -17.91 2.34 -0.70
C ARG A 103 -18.47 3.67 -1.23
N MET A 104 -19.34 3.64 -2.23
CA MET A 104 -19.99 4.83 -2.77
C MET A 104 -20.92 5.50 -1.75
N ALA A 105 -21.65 4.71 -0.96
CA ALA A 105 -22.46 5.23 0.14
C ALA A 105 -21.59 5.92 1.20
N ALA A 106 -20.45 5.32 1.56
CA ALA A 106 -19.47 5.95 2.45
C ALA A 106 -18.90 7.25 1.85
N ALA A 107 -18.56 7.26 0.57
CA ALA A 107 -18.08 8.44 -0.14
C ALA A 107 -19.11 9.59 -0.08
N ASN A 108 -20.39 9.28 -0.36
CA ASN A 108 -21.49 10.24 -0.33
C ASN A 108 -21.72 10.78 1.10
N ALA A 109 -21.66 9.93 2.12
CA ALA A 109 -21.79 10.34 3.51
C ALA A 109 -20.68 11.32 3.92
N LEU A 110 -19.46 11.13 3.41
CA LEU A 110 -18.31 11.99 3.69
C LEU A 110 -18.30 13.28 2.88
N ALA A 111 -18.72 13.24 1.62
CA ALA A 111 -18.82 14.41 0.75
C ALA A 111 -19.96 15.36 1.18
N GLY A 112 -20.91 14.84 1.96
CA GLY A 112 -22.06 15.59 2.47
C GLY A 112 -23.11 15.90 1.40
N PRO A 113 -24.22 16.56 1.77
CA PRO A 113 -25.39 16.75 0.89
C PRO A 113 -25.11 17.64 -0.33
N ARG A 114 -24.02 18.40 -0.33
CA ARG A 114 -23.59 19.23 -1.47
C ARG A 114 -22.67 18.50 -2.45
N GLY A 115 -22.34 17.22 -2.19
CA GLY A 115 -21.54 16.41 -3.11
C GLY A 115 -20.11 16.90 -3.30
N HIS A 116 -19.41 17.27 -2.22
CA HIS A 116 -18.03 17.77 -2.27
C HIS A 116 -16.98 16.66 -2.52
N THR A 117 -17.21 15.79 -3.51
CA THR A 117 -16.33 14.67 -3.86
C THR A 117 -14.89 15.13 -4.15
N ALA A 118 -14.72 16.29 -4.79
CA ALA A 118 -13.39 16.85 -5.04
C ALA A 118 -12.61 17.11 -3.74
N GLN A 119 -13.26 17.59 -2.68
CA GLN A 119 -12.63 17.82 -1.38
C GLN A 119 -12.25 16.51 -0.70
N LEU A 120 -13.06 15.45 -0.87
CA LEU A 120 -12.73 14.12 -0.38
C LEU A 120 -11.49 13.55 -1.10
N LEU A 121 -11.38 13.71 -2.41
CA LEU A 121 -10.19 13.29 -3.18
C LEU A 121 -8.95 14.15 -2.82
N ASP A 122 -9.13 15.45 -2.59
CA ASP A 122 -8.06 16.38 -2.20
C ASP A 122 -7.37 16.00 -0.88
N ARG A 123 -8.10 15.29 0.00
CA ARG A 123 -7.53 14.72 1.24
C ARG A 123 -6.35 13.78 0.99
N ILE A 124 -6.26 13.13 -0.18
CA ILE A 124 -5.09 12.31 -0.56
C ILE A 124 -3.79 13.12 -0.43
N PHE A 125 -3.83 14.41 -0.77
CA PHE A 125 -2.65 15.26 -0.77
C PHE A 125 -2.46 16.03 0.54
N HIS A 126 -3.55 16.39 1.23
CA HIS A 126 -3.46 17.34 2.35
C HIS A 126 -3.71 16.74 3.73
N ALA A 127 -4.14 15.47 3.81
CA ALA A 127 -4.36 14.80 5.09
C ALA A 127 -3.07 14.48 5.85
N GLY A 128 -1.94 14.42 5.17
CA GLY A 128 -0.69 13.94 5.77
C GLY A 128 -0.87 12.52 6.32
N PRO A 129 -0.39 12.19 7.54
CA PRO A 129 -0.60 10.87 8.12
C PRO A 129 -2.05 10.63 8.60
N ASP A 130 -2.91 11.65 8.55
CA ASP A 130 -4.24 11.64 9.18
C ASP A 130 -5.37 11.34 8.18
N LEU A 131 -5.06 10.69 7.05
CA LEU A 131 -6.10 10.12 6.20
C LEU A 131 -6.74 8.93 6.94
N SER A 132 -8.00 9.07 7.33
CA SER A 132 -8.69 8.04 8.10
C SER A 132 -9.07 6.84 7.24
N ARG A 133 -9.25 5.69 7.90
CA ARG A 133 -9.78 4.47 7.26
C ARG A 133 -11.08 4.74 6.51
N GLU A 134 -11.99 5.48 7.14
CA GLU A 134 -13.29 5.81 6.59
C GLU A 134 -13.16 6.68 5.33
N GLU A 135 -12.25 7.66 5.35
CA GLU A 135 -11.94 8.47 4.15
C GLU A 135 -11.33 7.64 3.04
N PHE A 136 -10.38 6.75 3.36
CA PHE A 136 -9.79 5.85 2.38
C PHE A 136 -10.85 4.95 1.73
N VAL A 137 -11.75 4.35 2.51
CA VAL A 137 -12.87 3.55 2.01
C VAL A 137 -13.73 4.37 1.05
N GLY A 138 -14.12 5.59 1.42
CA GLY A 138 -14.88 6.48 0.54
C GLY A 138 -14.13 6.85 -0.76
N ILE A 139 -12.85 7.21 -0.67
CA ILE A 139 -12.01 7.55 -1.82
C ILE A 139 -11.85 6.35 -2.77
N SER A 140 -11.68 5.15 -2.21
CA SER A 140 -11.50 3.93 -3.01
C SER A 140 -12.70 3.58 -3.88
N ALA A 141 -13.90 4.11 -3.58
CA ALA A 141 -15.09 3.97 -4.41
C ALA A 141 -14.88 4.45 -5.86
N PHE A 142 -13.98 5.42 -6.06
CA PHE A 142 -13.71 5.99 -7.38
C PHE A 142 -12.61 5.27 -8.15
N ARG A 143 -12.00 4.22 -7.59
CA ARG A 143 -10.94 3.45 -8.24
C ARG A 143 -11.34 2.89 -9.61
N PRO A 144 -12.56 2.37 -9.85
CA PRO A 144 -12.95 1.89 -11.18
C PRO A 144 -12.88 2.98 -12.27
N LEU A 145 -12.99 4.26 -11.87
CA LEU A 145 -12.93 5.41 -12.78
C LEU A 145 -11.52 6.00 -12.89
N PHE A 146 -10.77 6.03 -11.78
CA PHE A 146 -9.49 6.73 -11.68
C PHE A 146 -8.29 5.81 -11.45
N GLY A 147 -8.40 4.50 -11.70
CA GLY A 147 -7.31 3.54 -11.42
C GLY A 147 -5.98 3.96 -12.05
N PHE A 148 -5.97 4.26 -13.35
CA PHE A 148 -4.80 4.76 -14.05
C PHE A 148 -4.38 6.17 -13.57
N GLU A 149 -5.34 7.02 -13.23
CA GLU A 149 -5.03 8.37 -12.74
C GLU A 149 -4.38 8.37 -11.36
N PHE A 150 -4.74 7.44 -10.48
CA PHE A 150 -4.04 7.24 -9.22
C PHE A 150 -2.61 6.74 -9.44
N LEU A 151 -2.38 5.88 -10.43
CA LEU A 151 -1.03 5.45 -10.80
C LEU A 151 -0.20 6.64 -11.36
N ARG A 152 -0.79 7.44 -12.25
CA ARG A 152 -0.14 8.64 -12.80
C ARG A 152 0.18 9.65 -11.70
N ALA A 153 -0.76 9.90 -10.79
CA ALA A 153 -0.57 10.75 -9.63
C ALA A 153 0.50 10.20 -8.68
N PHE A 154 0.57 8.88 -8.47
CA PHE A 154 1.62 8.24 -7.68
C PHE A 154 3.01 8.56 -8.24
N PHE A 155 3.24 8.29 -9.53
CA PHE A 155 4.54 8.58 -10.15
C PHE A 155 4.86 10.07 -10.20
N GLY A 156 3.88 10.92 -10.52
CA GLY A 156 4.06 12.37 -10.49
C GLY A 156 4.46 12.88 -9.10
N SER A 157 3.81 12.37 -8.04
CA SER A 157 4.11 12.73 -6.65
C SER A 157 5.50 12.26 -6.23
N VAL A 158 5.93 11.06 -6.67
CA VAL A 158 7.29 10.55 -6.41
C VAL A 158 8.34 11.45 -7.05
N THR A 159 8.15 11.83 -8.32
CA THR A 159 9.09 12.71 -9.03
C THR A 159 9.20 14.08 -8.37
N GLU A 160 8.07 14.73 -8.07
CA GLU A 160 8.06 16.04 -7.41
C GLU A 160 8.69 15.97 -6.01
N LEU A 161 8.39 14.92 -5.24
CA LEU A 161 8.96 14.70 -3.91
C LEU A 161 10.49 14.51 -3.97
N ASP A 162 10.99 13.83 -4.99
CA ASP A 162 12.43 13.64 -5.19
C ASP A 162 13.15 14.95 -5.51
N GLU A 163 12.56 15.81 -6.35
CA GLU A 163 13.08 17.14 -6.67
C GLU A 163 13.13 18.02 -5.41
N LEU A 164 12.03 18.06 -4.65
CA LEU A 164 11.96 18.79 -3.39
C LEU A 164 12.98 18.26 -2.38
N ARG A 165 13.14 16.94 -2.27
CA ARG A 165 14.16 16.33 -1.40
C ARG A 165 15.55 16.84 -1.78
N GLY A 166 15.91 16.80 -3.06
CA GLY A 166 17.23 17.25 -3.53
C GLY A 166 17.54 18.69 -3.13
N ALA A 167 16.53 19.58 -3.17
CA ALA A 167 16.66 20.95 -2.72
C ALA A 167 16.75 21.08 -1.19
N LEU A 168 15.96 20.31 -0.45
CA LEU A 168 15.82 20.43 1.01
C LEU A 168 16.91 19.72 1.82
N LEU A 169 17.52 18.65 1.30
CA LEU A 169 18.56 17.89 2.02
C LEU A 169 19.78 18.75 2.39
N ARG A 170 20.07 19.79 1.60
CA ARG A 170 21.19 20.72 1.83
C ARG A 170 20.91 21.77 2.89
N ILE A 171 19.70 21.81 3.43
CA ILE A 171 19.23 22.81 4.39
C ILE A 171 19.13 22.14 5.75
N GLU A 172 19.90 22.62 6.73
CA GLU A 172 19.81 22.15 8.13
C GLU A 172 18.85 23.00 8.95
N HIS A 173 18.86 24.32 8.73
CA HIS A 173 18.03 25.29 9.45
C HIS A 173 17.18 26.09 8.45
N PRO A 174 15.93 25.66 8.17
CA PRO A 174 15.11 26.30 7.16
C PRO A 174 14.66 27.69 7.60
N LYS A 175 14.75 28.66 6.70
CA LYS A 175 14.15 30.00 6.88
C LYS A 175 12.62 29.89 6.84
N ARG A 176 11.90 30.79 7.51
CA ARG A 176 10.42 30.85 7.51
C ARG A 176 9.81 30.92 6.11
N THR A 177 10.52 31.51 5.14
CA THR A 177 10.10 31.58 3.72
C THR A 177 9.98 30.22 3.05
N LEU A 178 10.64 29.18 3.58
CA LEU A 178 10.57 27.80 3.07
C LEU A 178 9.39 27.00 3.65
N THR A 179 8.61 27.58 4.58
CA THR A 179 7.46 26.90 5.20
C THR A 179 6.50 26.28 4.17
N PRO A 180 6.11 26.97 3.07
CA PRO A 180 5.23 26.37 2.05
C PRO A 180 5.87 25.17 1.34
N VAL A 181 7.19 25.22 1.08
CA VAL A 181 7.94 24.15 0.42
C VAL A 181 8.06 22.93 1.34
N LEU A 182 8.35 23.15 2.63
CA LEU A 182 8.39 22.09 3.64
C LEU A 182 7.01 21.44 3.83
N ARG A 183 5.93 22.24 3.75
CA ARG A 183 4.56 21.73 3.80
C ARG A 183 4.25 20.89 2.57
N ARG A 184 4.61 21.36 1.37
CA ARG A 184 4.42 20.60 0.13
C ARG A 184 5.17 19.26 0.16
N TYR A 185 6.41 19.25 0.65
CA TYR A 185 7.15 18.01 0.84
C TYR A 185 6.42 17.04 1.78
N TRP A 186 5.93 17.53 2.93
CA TRP A 186 5.17 16.72 3.89
C TRP A 186 3.91 16.13 3.27
N ASP A 187 3.12 16.96 2.59
CA ASP A 187 1.87 16.57 1.93
C ASP A 187 2.13 15.49 0.88
N LEU A 188 3.13 15.69 -0.01
CA LEU A 188 3.50 14.71 -1.02
C LEU A 188 4.07 13.41 -0.45
N PHE A 189 4.86 13.50 0.63
CA PHE A 189 5.42 12.32 1.29
C PHE A 189 4.32 11.34 1.70
N TRP A 190 3.27 11.83 2.36
CA TRP A 190 2.14 10.97 2.75
C TRP A 190 1.25 10.60 1.56
N ALA A 191 1.05 11.52 0.60
CA ALA A 191 0.30 11.25 -0.62
C ALA A 191 0.89 10.08 -1.43
N VAL A 192 2.22 9.95 -1.52
CA VAL A 192 2.88 8.80 -2.16
C VAL A 192 2.43 7.48 -1.53
N GLY A 193 2.35 7.42 -0.20
CA GLY A 193 1.83 6.25 0.50
C GLY A 193 0.36 5.98 0.17
N HIS A 194 -0.48 7.01 0.20
CA HIS A 194 -1.91 6.88 -0.08
C HIS A 194 -2.19 6.45 -1.53
N LEU A 195 -1.50 7.06 -2.48
CA LEU A 195 -1.61 6.76 -3.90
C LEU A 195 -1.07 5.36 -4.21
N ALA A 196 0.00 4.90 -3.55
CA ALA A 196 0.47 3.53 -3.68
C ALA A 196 -0.62 2.53 -3.25
N ALA A 197 -1.28 2.78 -2.10
CA ALA A 197 -2.37 1.93 -1.65
C ALA A 197 -3.53 1.90 -2.64
N LEU A 198 -3.96 3.06 -3.16
CA LEU A 198 -5.07 3.21 -4.12
C LEU A 198 -4.77 2.62 -5.50
N ALA A 199 -3.62 2.96 -6.08
CA ALA A 199 -3.24 2.54 -7.43
C ALA A 199 -3.12 1.01 -7.53
N PHE A 200 -2.57 0.37 -6.49
CA PHE A 200 -2.30 -1.06 -6.49
C PHE A 200 -3.33 -1.88 -5.69
N MET A 201 -4.53 -1.34 -5.41
CA MET A 201 -5.59 -2.10 -4.71
C MET A 201 -5.93 -3.40 -5.43
N ASP A 202 -6.05 -3.34 -6.76
CA ASP A 202 -6.39 -4.46 -7.63
C ASP A 202 -5.43 -4.45 -8.84
N GLY A 203 -4.31 -5.14 -8.65
CA GLY A 203 -3.22 -5.15 -9.62
C GLY A 203 -3.60 -5.75 -10.97
N ARG A 204 -4.56 -6.69 -11.00
CA ARG A 204 -5.00 -7.30 -12.26
C ARG A 204 -5.76 -6.29 -13.12
N ALA A 205 -6.79 -5.66 -12.57
CA ALA A 205 -7.53 -4.66 -13.34
C ALA A 205 -6.68 -3.43 -13.65
N LEU A 206 -5.66 -3.14 -12.82
CA LEU A 206 -4.66 -2.12 -13.19
C LEU A 206 -3.93 -2.54 -14.48
N ILE A 207 -3.30 -3.72 -14.51
CA ILE A 207 -2.59 -4.24 -15.69
C ILE A 207 -3.49 -4.23 -16.93
N GLU A 208 -4.74 -4.68 -16.79
CA GLU A 208 -5.71 -4.71 -17.90
C GLU A 208 -6.10 -3.30 -18.39
N SER A 209 -5.91 -2.25 -17.58
CA SER A 209 -6.21 -0.86 -17.93
C SER A 209 -5.01 -0.04 -18.44
N LEU A 210 -3.80 -0.62 -18.44
CA LEU A 210 -2.60 0.11 -18.84
C LEU A 210 -2.53 0.30 -20.36
N PRO A 211 -2.01 1.45 -20.82
CA PRO A 211 -1.57 1.61 -22.21
C PRO A 211 -0.51 0.56 -22.58
N GLU A 212 -0.50 0.10 -23.84
CA GLU A 212 0.41 -0.94 -24.31
C GLU A 212 1.90 -0.56 -24.17
N GLU A 213 2.20 0.74 -24.17
CA GLU A 213 3.56 1.27 -24.05
C GLU A 213 4.10 1.23 -22.61
N LEU A 214 3.24 1.02 -21.61
CA LEU A 214 3.64 1.07 -20.20
C LEU A 214 4.00 -0.32 -19.66
N ASP A 215 5.29 -0.65 -19.67
CA ASP A 215 5.80 -1.90 -19.09
C ASP A 215 6.19 -1.74 -17.61
N LEU A 216 5.33 -2.28 -16.73
CA LEU A 216 5.60 -2.32 -15.29
C LEU A 216 6.82 -3.19 -14.93
N SER A 217 7.30 -4.09 -15.80
CA SER A 217 8.41 -4.99 -15.52
C SER A 217 9.80 -4.35 -15.63
N THR A 218 9.86 -3.08 -16.03
CA THR A 218 11.11 -2.32 -16.22
C THR A 218 11.73 -1.81 -14.93
N SER A 219 10.91 -1.56 -13.89
CA SER A 219 11.39 -1.02 -12.62
C SER A 219 10.57 -1.54 -11.44
N CYS A 220 11.23 -1.68 -10.29
CA CYS A 220 10.57 -2.15 -9.08
C CYS A 220 9.61 -1.07 -8.56
N LEU A 221 8.29 -1.33 -8.63
CA LEU A 221 7.26 -0.35 -8.28
C LEU A 221 7.32 0.14 -6.83
N ALA A 222 7.82 -0.69 -5.91
CA ALA A 222 8.01 -0.29 -4.52
C ALA A 222 9.07 0.81 -4.34
N TRP A 223 9.95 1.03 -5.32
CA TRP A 223 11.05 2.01 -5.19
C TRP A 223 10.55 3.42 -4.88
N GLY A 224 9.50 3.89 -5.56
CA GLY A 224 8.99 5.26 -5.35
C GLY A 224 8.58 5.55 -3.90
N ALA A 225 7.97 4.57 -3.22
CA ALA A 225 7.54 4.71 -1.83
C ALA A 225 8.67 4.37 -0.84
N SER A 226 9.40 3.27 -1.07
CA SER A 226 10.45 2.81 -0.14
C SER A 226 11.68 3.72 -0.13
N ARG A 227 12.03 4.39 -1.24
CA ARG A 227 13.18 5.32 -1.29
C ARG A 227 13.01 6.56 -0.40
N GLN A 228 11.83 6.77 0.15
CA GLN A 228 11.56 7.83 1.13
C GLN A 228 12.01 7.43 2.54
N GLY A 229 12.50 6.19 2.72
CA GLY A 229 13.16 5.75 3.95
C GLY A 229 12.20 5.49 5.11
N SER A 230 10.89 5.47 4.88
CA SER A 230 9.87 5.26 5.91
C SER A 230 9.23 3.89 5.83
N VAL A 231 9.10 3.24 6.99
CA VAL A 231 8.45 1.93 7.14
C VAL A 231 7.03 1.97 6.56
N ALA A 232 6.24 2.98 6.93
CA ALA A 232 4.85 3.12 6.53
C ALA A 232 4.65 3.24 5.01
N LEU A 233 5.53 3.96 4.31
CA LEU A 233 5.47 4.10 2.86
C LEU A 233 6.00 2.85 2.17
N ALA A 234 7.12 2.28 2.65
CA ALA A 234 7.72 1.09 2.08
C ALA A 234 6.75 -0.10 2.09
N LEU A 235 6.06 -0.36 3.20
CA LEU A 235 5.07 -1.44 3.31
C LEU A 235 3.93 -1.30 2.31
N ARG A 236 3.45 -0.07 2.04
CA ARG A 236 2.44 0.19 1.01
C ARG A 236 2.97 -0.08 -0.40
N GLY A 237 4.23 0.26 -0.66
CA GLY A 237 4.93 -0.09 -1.91
C GLY A 237 5.09 -1.60 -2.09
N PHE A 238 5.54 -2.32 -1.05
CA PHE A 238 5.72 -3.77 -1.07
C PHE A 238 4.39 -4.50 -1.28
N ARG A 239 3.32 -4.07 -0.60
CA ARG A 239 1.96 -4.55 -0.87
C ARG A 239 1.59 -4.34 -2.33
N GLY A 240 1.89 -3.18 -2.91
CA GLY A 240 1.62 -2.90 -4.31
C GLY A 240 2.30 -3.89 -5.26
N VAL A 241 3.59 -4.16 -5.05
CA VAL A 241 4.33 -5.20 -5.78
C VAL A 241 3.65 -6.57 -5.67
N ALA A 242 3.24 -6.97 -4.46
CA ALA A 242 2.54 -8.23 -4.27
C ALA A 242 1.19 -8.29 -4.99
N LYS A 243 0.43 -7.19 -5.06
CA LYS A 243 -0.86 -7.15 -5.78
C LYS A 243 -0.70 -7.22 -7.30
N ILE A 244 0.42 -6.74 -7.84
CA ILE A 244 0.78 -6.91 -9.26
C ILE A 244 1.29 -8.33 -9.54
N GLY A 245 2.03 -8.92 -8.59
CA GLY A 245 2.43 -10.33 -8.65
C GLY A 245 3.54 -10.61 -9.66
N LYS A 246 3.43 -11.72 -10.41
CA LYS A 246 4.51 -12.25 -11.26
C LYS A 246 5.08 -11.23 -12.26
N ALA A 247 4.28 -10.27 -12.73
CA ALA A 247 4.74 -9.21 -13.63
C ALA A 247 5.87 -8.33 -13.03
N GLN A 248 5.99 -8.25 -11.70
CA GLN A 248 7.06 -7.52 -11.01
C GLN A 248 8.30 -8.36 -10.71
N LEU A 249 8.26 -9.68 -10.91
CA LEU A 249 9.34 -10.56 -10.45
C LEU A 249 10.68 -10.24 -11.12
N ARG A 250 10.68 -9.98 -12.44
CA ARG A 250 11.89 -9.62 -13.19
C ARG A 250 12.49 -8.33 -12.64
N ALA A 251 11.70 -7.26 -12.55
CA ALA A 251 12.12 -5.97 -12.00
C ALA A 251 12.72 -6.10 -10.59
N CYS A 252 12.09 -6.91 -9.72
CA CYS A 252 12.55 -7.09 -8.35
C CYS A 252 13.88 -7.84 -8.26
N LYS A 253 14.09 -8.85 -9.11
CA LYS A 253 15.38 -9.57 -9.21
C LYS A 253 16.48 -8.66 -9.71
N THR A 254 16.25 -7.94 -10.82
CA THR A 254 17.23 -6.98 -11.35
C THR A 254 17.57 -5.92 -10.31
N ALA A 255 16.57 -5.35 -9.63
CA ALA A 255 16.80 -4.39 -8.55
C ALA A 255 17.56 -4.97 -7.36
N PHE A 256 17.41 -6.27 -7.07
CA PHE A 256 18.19 -6.96 -6.05
C PHE A 256 19.64 -7.12 -6.49
N ASP A 257 19.87 -7.63 -7.70
CA ASP A 257 21.21 -7.87 -8.25
C ASP A 257 22.02 -6.57 -8.36
N GLU A 258 21.38 -5.47 -8.76
CA GLU A 258 21.97 -4.13 -8.91
C GLU A 258 22.01 -3.31 -7.61
N ALA A 259 21.50 -3.85 -6.49
CA ALA A 259 21.46 -3.09 -5.24
C ALA A 259 22.88 -2.77 -4.73
N ALA A 260 23.24 -1.48 -4.76
CA ALA A 260 24.54 -0.97 -4.30
C ALA A 260 24.47 -0.14 -2.99
N SER A 261 23.26 0.09 -2.44
CA SER A 261 23.07 0.82 -1.18
C SER A 261 22.08 0.11 -0.25
N PRO A 262 22.13 0.35 1.08
CA PRO A 262 21.18 -0.22 2.03
C PRO A 262 19.73 0.03 1.63
N LEU A 263 19.40 1.24 1.16
CA LEU A 263 18.06 1.61 0.73
C LEU A 263 17.58 0.78 -0.47
N ARG A 264 18.42 0.59 -1.49
CA ARG A 264 18.12 -0.26 -2.65
C ARG A 264 17.98 -1.73 -2.24
N LEU A 265 18.79 -2.18 -1.29
CA LEU A 265 18.75 -3.54 -0.78
C LEU A 265 17.44 -3.80 -0.02
N VAL A 266 17.04 -2.92 0.89
CA VAL A 266 15.75 -3.00 1.61
C VAL A 266 14.59 -3.05 0.63
N THR A 267 14.58 -2.17 -0.38
CA THR A 267 13.50 -2.15 -1.39
C THR A 267 13.40 -3.49 -2.12
N SER A 268 14.52 -4.01 -2.62
CA SER A 268 14.54 -5.19 -3.46
C SER A 268 14.22 -6.46 -2.66
N VAL A 269 14.81 -6.62 -1.47
CA VAL A 269 14.49 -7.72 -0.54
C VAL A 269 13.03 -7.66 -0.12
N GLY A 270 12.54 -6.52 0.36
CA GLY A 270 11.15 -6.38 0.81
C GLY A 270 10.14 -6.66 -0.30
N SER A 271 10.44 -6.26 -1.53
CA SER A 271 9.61 -6.55 -2.70
C SER A 271 9.62 -8.04 -3.06
N LEU A 272 10.77 -8.71 -3.00
CA LEU A 272 10.88 -10.15 -3.22
C LEU A 272 10.14 -10.93 -2.13
N ILE A 273 10.30 -10.58 -0.85
CA ILE A 273 9.54 -11.16 0.26
C ILE A 273 8.04 -10.98 0.02
N ALA A 274 7.60 -9.78 -0.36
CA ALA A 274 6.20 -9.49 -0.64
C ALA A 274 5.63 -10.38 -1.76
N LEU A 275 6.40 -10.62 -2.83
CA LEU A 275 6.02 -11.58 -3.88
C LEU A 275 5.93 -13.01 -3.36
N GLY A 276 6.91 -13.47 -2.58
CA GLY A 276 6.96 -14.83 -2.03
C GLY A 276 5.85 -15.11 -1.00
N VAL A 277 5.44 -14.10 -0.24
CA VAL A 277 4.31 -14.19 0.69
C VAL A 277 2.99 -14.15 -0.09
N GLY A 278 2.83 -13.18 -0.99
CA GLY A 278 1.58 -12.97 -1.72
C GLY A 278 1.27 -14.07 -2.74
N HIS A 279 2.29 -14.78 -3.24
CA HIS A 279 2.15 -15.79 -4.29
C HIS A 279 2.93 -17.06 -3.95
N ALA A 280 2.24 -18.08 -3.41
CA ALA A 280 2.88 -19.35 -3.01
C ALA A 280 3.72 -20.00 -4.12
N ARG A 281 3.30 -19.86 -5.39
CA ARG A 281 4.03 -20.38 -6.57
C ARG A 281 5.37 -19.67 -6.82
N LEU A 282 5.55 -18.45 -6.33
CA LEU A 282 6.80 -17.68 -6.48
C LEU A 282 7.76 -17.88 -5.31
N ARG A 283 7.31 -18.47 -4.20
CA ARG A 283 8.09 -18.56 -2.95
C ARG A 283 9.43 -19.27 -3.11
N ALA A 284 9.44 -20.44 -3.75
CA ALA A 284 10.67 -21.20 -3.97
C ALA A 284 11.67 -20.42 -4.86
N GLU A 285 11.17 -19.73 -5.88
CA GLU A 285 11.99 -18.89 -6.75
C GLU A 285 12.55 -17.68 -6.01
N VAL A 286 11.75 -17.02 -5.17
CA VAL A 286 12.20 -15.92 -4.30
C VAL A 286 13.28 -16.39 -3.32
N ARG A 287 13.08 -17.52 -2.62
CA ARG A 287 14.10 -18.09 -1.71
C ARG A 287 15.42 -18.35 -2.43
N LYS A 288 15.35 -18.91 -3.63
CA LYS A 288 16.54 -19.15 -4.47
C LYS A 288 17.29 -17.86 -4.78
N VAL A 289 16.57 -16.78 -5.13
CA VAL A 289 17.18 -15.47 -5.39
C VAL A 289 17.85 -14.90 -4.14
N LEU A 290 17.14 -14.86 -3.01
CA LEU A 290 17.65 -14.26 -1.78
C LEU A 290 18.86 -15.03 -1.22
N SER A 291 18.90 -16.35 -1.42
CA SER A 291 19.99 -17.22 -0.96
C SER A 291 21.20 -17.26 -1.90
N ALA A 292 21.07 -16.75 -3.13
CA ALA A 292 22.15 -16.79 -4.11
C ALA A 292 23.37 -15.97 -3.62
N PRO A 293 24.60 -16.50 -3.76
CA PRO A 293 25.81 -15.72 -3.52
C PRO A 293 25.82 -14.45 -4.36
N ARG A 294 26.32 -13.36 -3.80
CA ARG A 294 26.44 -12.07 -4.50
C ARG A 294 27.85 -11.56 -4.41
N ASP A 295 28.31 -10.98 -5.51
CA ASP A 295 29.47 -10.11 -5.47
C ASP A 295 29.05 -8.78 -4.83
N LEU A 296 29.71 -8.43 -3.73
CA LEU A 296 29.50 -7.17 -3.00
C LEU A 296 30.57 -6.14 -3.35
N SER A 297 31.41 -6.40 -4.36
CA SER A 297 32.36 -5.43 -4.87
C SER A 297 31.63 -4.14 -5.27
N GLY A 298 31.96 -3.03 -4.61
CA GLY A 298 31.31 -1.73 -4.84
C GLY A 298 30.00 -1.50 -4.08
N ALA A 299 29.53 -2.44 -3.26
CA ALA A 299 28.38 -2.22 -2.39
C ALA A 299 28.73 -1.30 -1.20
N HIS A 300 27.83 -0.40 -0.85
CA HIS A 300 27.94 0.48 0.31
C HIS A 300 27.18 -0.06 1.53
N PHE A 301 27.19 -1.38 1.72
CA PHE A 301 26.59 -2.06 2.88
C PHE A 301 27.40 -3.30 3.27
N HIS A 302 27.27 -3.73 4.53
CA HIS A 302 27.98 -4.90 5.05
C HIS A 302 27.25 -6.21 4.72
N GLU A 303 28.00 -7.29 4.54
CA GLU A 303 27.47 -8.65 4.31
C GLU A 303 26.54 -9.13 5.43
N SER A 304 26.76 -8.66 6.66
CA SER A 304 25.87 -8.92 7.80
C SER A 304 24.42 -8.50 7.53
N LEU A 305 24.19 -7.43 6.75
CA LEU A 305 22.85 -6.97 6.40
C LEU A 305 22.13 -7.95 5.46
N LEU A 306 22.85 -8.58 4.54
CA LEU A 306 22.29 -9.64 3.70
C LEU A 306 21.95 -10.88 4.51
N THR A 307 22.82 -11.24 5.45
CA THR A 307 22.58 -12.36 6.36
C THR A 307 21.34 -12.11 7.23
N LEU A 308 21.19 -10.89 7.75
CA LEU A 308 20.00 -10.47 8.48
C LEU A 308 18.75 -10.63 7.62
N PHE A 309 18.74 -10.09 6.39
CA PHE A 309 17.59 -10.19 5.51
C PHE A 309 17.22 -11.60 5.06
N ARG A 310 18.21 -12.47 4.84
CA ARG A 310 17.96 -13.90 4.58
C ARG A 310 17.28 -14.56 5.78
N THR A 311 17.83 -14.37 6.96
CA THR A 311 17.25 -14.88 8.22
C THR A 311 15.82 -14.39 8.41
N THR A 312 15.57 -13.09 8.21
CA THR A 312 14.23 -12.53 8.32
C THR A 312 13.27 -13.08 7.26
N ALA A 313 13.74 -13.30 6.03
CA ALA A 313 12.93 -13.91 4.97
C ALA A 313 12.54 -15.35 5.32
N ASP A 314 13.44 -16.14 5.89
CA ASP A 314 13.17 -17.50 6.34
C ASP A 314 12.10 -17.50 7.45
N VAL A 315 12.26 -16.65 8.48
CA VAL A 315 11.23 -16.47 9.53
C VAL A 315 9.88 -16.08 8.91
N VAL A 316 9.86 -15.12 8.00
CA VAL A 316 8.62 -14.68 7.34
C VAL A 316 7.93 -15.80 6.56
N PHE A 317 8.70 -16.66 5.90
CA PHE A 317 8.13 -17.72 5.06
C PHE A 317 7.76 -18.99 5.83
N ASP A 318 8.55 -19.36 6.85
CA ASP A 318 8.37 -20.60 7.61
C ASP A 318 7.57 -20.38 8.92
N GLU A 319 7.68 -19.20 9.53
CA GLU A 319 7.04 -18.84 10.80
C GLU A 319 6.29 -17.49 10.74
N PRO A 320 5.29 -17.35 9.85
CA PRO A 320 4.58 -16.08 9.68
C PRO A 320 3.86 -15.58 10.96
N GLU A 321 3.54 -16.48 11.90
CA GLU A 321 2.94 -16.12 13.19
C GLU A 321 3.96 -15.46 14.14
N SER A 322 5.23 -15.88 14.10
CA SER A 322 6.32 -15.24 14.86
C SER A 322 6.51 -13.79 14.39
N ALA A 323 6.48 -13.57 13.07
CA ALA A 323 6.54 -12.22 12.49
C ALA A 323 5.31 -11.36 12.87
N ALA A 324 4.12 -11.96 12.87
CA ALA A 324 2.89 -11.28 13.31
C ALA A 324 2.92 -10.92 14.80
N ALA A 325 3.50 -11.77 15.65
CA ALA A 325 3.66 -11.50 17.08
C ALA A 325 4.52 -10.25 17.35
N VAL A 326 5.67 -10.13 16.67
CA VAL A 326 6.54 -8.94 16.77
C VAL A 326 5.81 -7.67 16.33
N GLN A 327 5.04 -7.74 15.24
CA GLN A 327 4.23 -6.60 14.78
C GLN A 327 3.16 -6.22 15.80
N ARG A 328 2.47 -7.20 16.38
CA ARG A 328 1.42 -6.99 17.39
C ARG A 328 2.01 -6.34 18.64
N GLU A 329 3.14 -6.84 19.13
CA GLU A 329 3.83 -6.29 20.30
C GLU A 329 4.19 -4.82 20.11
N LEU A 330 4.88 -4.47 19.01
CA LEU A 330 5.21 -3.07 18.72
C LEU A 330 3.95 -2.19 18.63
N GLY A 331 2.91 -2.69 17.94
CA GLY A 331 1.65 -1.98 17.77
C GLY A 331 0.90 -1.73 19.08
N SER A 332 0.86 -2.73 19.96
CA SER A 332 0.25 -2.62 21.29
C SER A 332 1.01 -1.64 22.17
N HIS A 333 2.34 -1.71 22.16
CA HIS A 333 3.19 -0.76 22.86
C HIS A 333 2.93 0.69 22.40
N MET A 334 2.85 0.90 21.09
CA MET A 334 2.52 2.21 20.50
C MET A 334 1.13 2.69 20.92
N ALA A 335 0.12 1.81 20.96
CA ALA A 335 -1.23 2.18 21.36
C ALA A 335 -1.27 2.71 22.79
N VAL A 336 -0.68 1.98 23.74
CA VAL A 336 -0.59 2.38 25.15
C VAL A 336 0.14 3.72 25.28
N ALA A 337 1.28 3.89 24.60
CA ALA A 337 2.06 5.11 24.67
C ALA A 337 1.30 6.33 24.12
N LEU A 338 0.60 6.16 22.98
CA LEU A 338 -0.12 7.25 22.30
C LEU A 338 -1.38 7.68 23.03
N THR A 339 -2.07 6.77 23.71
CA THR A 339 -3.36 7.07 24.35
C THR A 339 -3.26 7.31 25.87
N ARG A 340 -2.06 7.21 26.45
CA ARG A 340 -1.78 7.43 27.88
C ARG A 340 -2.29 8.76 28.45
N ARG A 341 -2.43 9.79 27.61
CA ARG A 341 -2.87 11.14 28.01
C ARG A 341 -4.38 11.26 28.19
N LEU A 342 -5.15 10.28 27.73
CA LEU A 342 -6.60 10.28 27.88
C LEU A 342 -7.02 10.08 29.35
N ALA A 343 -8.25 10.45 29.68
CA ALA A 343 -8.81 10.22 31.01
C ALA A 343 -8.96 8.72 31.30
N ALA A 344 -8.89 8.33 32.57
CA ALA A 344 -9.14 6.96 32.97
C ALA A 344 -10.58 6.56 32.60
N GLY A 345 -10.76 5.38 32.00
CA GLY A 345 -12.06 4.89 31.51
C GLY A 345 -12.47 5.38 30.11
N ASP A 346 -11.65 6.20 29.44
CA ASP A 346 -11.86 6.50 28.01
C ASP A 346 -11.71 5.21 27.18
N PRO A 347 -12.65 4.88 26.26
CA PRO A 347 -12.62 3.63 25.50
C PRO A 347 -11.39 3.48 24.58
N LEU A 348 -10.67 4.56 24.29
CA LEU A 348 -9.43 4.54 23.51
C LEU A 348 -8.17 4.57 24.38
N ARG A 349 -8.31 4.67 25.71
CA ARG A 349 -7.17 4.58 26.63
C ARG A 349 -6.85 3.13 26.93
N PHE A 350 -5.66 2.69 26.54
CA PHE A 350 -5.15 1.36 26.86
C PHE A 350 -4.13 1.47 27.98
N GLU A 351 -4.35 0.75 29.08
CA GLU A 351 -3.41 0.74 30.22
C GLU A 351 -2.35 -0.34 30.08
N ARG A 352 -2.68 -1.44 29.39
CA ARG A 352 -1.82 -2.60 29.17
C ARG A 352 -1.84 -3.02 27.70
N GLU A 353 -0.76 -3.64 27.26
CA GLU A 353 -0.57 -4.02 25.86
C GLU A 353 -1.53 -5.13 25.42
N GLU A 354 -1.90 -6.03 26.34
CA GLU A 354 -2.89 -7.11 26.11
C GLU A 354 -4.33 -6.61 25.94
N ASP A 355 -4.64 -5.38 26.36
CA ASP A 355 -5.96 -4.78 26.22
C ASP A 355 -6.17 -4.15 24.83
N VAL A 356 -5.11 -4.05 24.03
CA VAL A 356 -5.15 -3.43 22.70
C VAL A 356 -5.73 -4.43 21.68
N PRO A 357 -6.80 -4.08 20.95
CA PRO A 357 -7.33 -4.94 19.90
C PRO A 357 -6.26 -5.25 18.84
N GLU A 358 -6.09 -6.52 18.50
CA GLU A 358 -5.06 -6.97 17.55
C GLU A 358 -5.09 -6.19 16.24
N ALA A 359 -6.28 -6.01 15.65
CA ALA A 359 -6.42 -5.25 14.41
C ALA A 359 -5.87 -3.82 14.52
N LEU A 360 -6.03 -3.18 15.69
CA LEU A 360 -5.48 -1.86 15.93
C LEU A 360 -3.96 -1.88 16.10
N ALA A 361 -3.44 -2.84 16.87
CA ALA A 361 -2.00 -3.02 17.05
C ALA A 361 -1.29 -3.22 15.69
N MET A 362 -1.81 -4.13 14.86
CA MET A 362 -1.26 -4.40 13.54
C MET A 362 -1.27 -3.15 12.64
N THR A 363 -2.37 -2.38 12.65
CA THR A 363 -2.47 -1.12 11.90
C THR A 363 -1.50 -0.05 12.42
N LEU A 364 -1.31 0.09 13.75
CA LEU A 364 -0.39 1.07 14.32
C LEU A 364 1.06 0.80 13.94
N ALA A 365 1.48 -0.47 14.00
CA ALA A 365 2.84 -0.87 13.64
C ALA A 365 3.20 -0.47 12.19
N VAL A 366 2.28 -0.66 11.23
CA VAL A 366 2.51 -0.27 9.83
C VAL A 366 2.34 1.24 9.55
N ASN A 367 1.91 2.01 10.55
CA ASN A 367 1.81 3.47 10.50
C ASN A 367 2.88 4.16 11.34
N THR A 368 3.90 3.43 11.81
CA THR A 368 5.06 4.02 12.48
C THR A 368 5.73 5.09 11.61
N ARG A 369 6.16 6.18 12.27
CA ARG A 369 6.93 7.26 11.64
C ARG A 369 8.43 7.00 11.61
N GLN A 370 8.86 5.80 12.02
CA GLN A 370 10.26 5.41 12.01
C GLN A 370 10.83 5.41 10.59
N SER A 371 12.09 5.81 10.50
CA SER A 371 12.90 5.63 9.31
C SER A 371 13.74 4.38 9.47
N PHE A 372 13.82 3.57 8.41
CA PHE A 372 14.74 2.43 8.37
C PHE A 372 16.09 2.80 7.74
N VAL A 373 16.30 4.07 7.36
CA VAL A 373 17.55 4.49 6.70
C VAL A 373 18.69 4.38 7.71
N ASP A 374 19.68 3.57 7.35
CA ASP A 374 20.89 3.30 8.15
C ASP A 374 20.61 2.71 9.56
N ASP A 375 19.42 2.14 9.77
CA ASP A 375 19.00 1.43 10.99
C ASP A 375 18.64 -0.02 10.68
N ALA A 376 19.57 -0.95 10.94
CA ALA A 376 19.42 -2.36 10.61
C ALA A 376 18.26 -3.04 11.36
N GLU A 377 17.96 -2.61 12.59
CA GLU A 377 16.86 -3.17 13.38
C GLU A 377 15.51 -2.77 12.77
N VAL A 378 15.34 -1.49 12.43
CA VAL A 378 14.11 -1.01 11.78
C VAL A 378 13.98 -1.58 10.36
N MET A 379 15.09 -1.82 9.65
CA MET A 379 15.07 -2.55 8.37
C MET A 379 14.53 -3.97 8.54
N ALA A 380 14.98 -4.72 9.56
CA ALA A 380 14.49 -6.06 9.84
C ALA A 380 13.01 -6.05 10.25
N LEU A 381 12.61 -5.13 11.12
CA LEU A 381 11.20 -4.94 11.51
C LEU A 381 10.32 -4.66 10.28
N THR A 382 10.79 -3.83 9.35
CA THR A 382 10.06 -3.57 8.10
C THR A 382 9.80 -4.87 7.33
N MET A 383 10.77 -5.78 7.25
CA MET A 383 10.59 -7.08 6.58
C MET A 383 9.60 -7.99 7.34
N LEU A 384 9.65 -7.99 8.68
CA LEU A 384 8.72 -8.75 9.52
C LEU A 384 7.27 -8.29 9.38
N PHE A 385 7.03 -7.03 9.01
CA PHE A 385 5.66 -6.49 8.83
C PHE A 385 5.08 -6.76 7.44
N VAL A 386 5.92 -7.15 6.46
CA VAL A 386 5.49 -7.45 5.08
C VAL A 386 4.35 -8.48 5.02
N PRO A 387 4.38 -9.60 5.78
CA PRO A 387 3.40 -10.67 5.58
C PRO A 387 1.98 -10.25 5.91
N TRP A 388 1.80 -9.48 6.98
CA TRP A 388 0.49 -8.93 7.29
C TRP A 388 0.11 -7.84 6.30
N ALA A 389 1.01 -6.90 5.99
CA ALA A 389 0.72 -5.79 5.06
C ALA A 389 0.31 -6.26 3.66
N VAL A 390 0.90 -7.34 3.15
CA VAL A 390 0.56 -7.94 1.85
C VAL A 390 -0.84 -8.57 1.85
N ARG A 391 -1.22 -9.20 2.97
CA ARG A 391 -2.51 -9.89 3.12
C ARG A 391 -3.64 -8.95 3.51
N ALA A 392 -3.32 -7.82 4.14
CA ALA A 392 -4.29 -6.84 4.58
C ALA A 392 -5.08 -6.22 3.41
N GLU A 393 -6.37 -6.04 3.66
CA GLU A 393 -7.20 -5.14 2.86
C GLU A 393 -6.64 -3.71 2.96
N PRO A 394 -6.72 -2.92 1.89
CA PRO A 394 -6.00 -1.66 1.83
C PRO A 394 -6.45 -0.65 2.90
N GLU A 395 -7.74 -0.66 3.27
CA GLU A 395 -8.29 0.12 4.38
C GLU A 395 -7.71 -0.25 5.76
N GLN A 396 -7.23 -1.48 5.96
CA GLN A 396 -6.61 -1.90 7.22
C GLN A 396 -5.25 -1.25 7.45
N LEU A 397 -4.66 -0.65 6.42
CA LEU A 397 -3.42 0.15 6.53
C LEU A 397 -3.67 1.54 7.10
N TYR A 398 -4.90 1.89 7.43
CA TYR A 398 -5.29 3.22 7.90
C TYR A 398 -5.91 3.14 9.29
N LEU A 399 -5.56 4.12 10.12
CA LEU A 399 -6.12 4.25 11.46
C LEU A 399 -7.58 4.70 11.38
N PRO A 400 -8.46 4.19 12.27
CA PRO A 400 -9.82 4.70 12.40
C PRO A 400 -9.83 6.20 12.74
N ARG A 401 -10.81 6.94 12.23
CA ARG A 401 -10.98 8.37 12.51
C ARG A 401 -10.99 8.71 13.98
N GLU A 402 -11.62 7.88 14.81
CA GLU A 402 -11.74 8.11 16.25
C GLU A 402 -10.37 8.14 16.92
N LEU A 403 -9.48 7.21 16.57
CA LEU A 403 -8.12 7.20 17.09
C LEU A 403 -7.29 8.36 16.56
N ILE A 404 -7.42 8.69 15.26
CA ILE A 404 -6.73 9.85 14.67
C ILE A 404 -7.05 11.13 15.44
N ARG A 405 -8.30 11.35 15.87
CA ARG A 405 -8.67 12.53 16.67
C ARG A 405 -7.88 12.65 17.98
N VAL A 406 -7.47 11.53 18.56
CA VAL A 406 -6.67 11.48 19.79
C VAL A 406 -5.19 11.66 19.51
N VAL A 407 -4.66 10.97 18.49
CA VAL A 407 -3.21 10.90 18.22
C VAL A 407 -2.72 11.94 17.22
N HIS A 408 -3.64 12.73 16.65
CA HIS A 408 -3.34 13.77 15.68
C HIS A 408 -2.26 14.71 16.22
N THR A 409 -1.24 14.93 15.42
CA THR A 409 -0.21 15.92 15.69
C THR A 409 -0.30 16.99 14.60
N ARG A 410 -0.53 18.24 15.01
CA ARG A 410 -0.51 19.35 14.07
C ARG A 410 0.86 19.43 13.40
N TRP A 411 0.89 19.54 12.07
CA TRP A 411 2.12 19.70 11.32
C TRP A 411 2.88 20.97 11.73
N THR A 412 4.21 20.84 11.81
CA THR A 412 5.17 21.94 11.92
C THR A 412 6.30 21.74 10.91
N PRO A 413 7.04 22.80 10.53
CA PRO A 413 8.23 22.68 9.67
C PRO A 413 9.23 21.64 10.17
N GLU A 414 9.40 21.52 11.49
CA GLU A 414 10.30 20.56 12.14
C GLU A 414 9.90 19.11 11.86
N ALA A 415 8.60 18.82 11.72
CA ALA A 415 8.15 17.47 11.37
C ALA A 415 8.66 17.06 9.97
N THR A 416 8.67 17.98 9.00
CA THR A 416 9.30 17.73 7.69
C THR A 416 10.81 17.53 7.83
N MET A 417 11.46 18.34 8.66
CA MET A 417 12.91 18.23 8.89
C MET A 417 13.30 16.91 9.54
N GLN A 418 12.46 16.36 10.42
CA GLN A 418 12.64 15.04 11.02
C GLN A 418 12.57 13.92 9.98
N LEU A 419 11.66 13.99 9.00
CA LEU A 419 11.62 13.03 7.89
C LEU A 419 12.87 13.09 7.01
N LEU A 420 13.40 14.30 6.80
CA LEU A 420 14.59 14.51 5.97
C LEU A 420 15.91 14.16 6.67
N ALA A 421 15.94 14.11 8.00
CA ALA A 421 17.19 13.96 8.75
C ALA A 421 17.94 12.64 8.44
N PRO A 422 17.31 11.45 8.48
CA PRO A 422 17.98 10.20 8.13
C PRO A 422 18.47 10.19 6.68
N LEU A 423 17.65 10.74 5.76
CA LEU A 423 18.01 10.84 4.34
C LEU A 423 19.20 11.79 4.11
N ARG A 424 19.33 12.86 4.91
CA ARG A 424 20.47 13.78 4.81
C ARG A 424 21.76 13.08 5.18
N GLU A 425 21.76 12.32 6.26
CA GLU A 425 22.93 11.57 6.69
C GLU A 425 23.32 10.50 5.67
N HIS A 426 22.33 9.84 5.07
CA HIS A 426 22.54 8.85 4.01
C HIS A 426 23.13 9.42 2.72
N TYR A 427 22.55 10.50 2.18
CA TYR A 427 23.00 11.09 0.90
C TYR A 427 24.17 12.06 1.04
N HIS A 428 24.33 12.66 2.20
CA HIS A 428 25.39 13.62 2.52
C HIS A 428 26.05 13.24 3.85
N PRO A 429 26.72 12.08 3.92
CA PRO A 429 27.39 11.66 5.15
C PRO A 429 28.39 12.73 5.53
N LYS A 430 28.31 13.19 6.79
CA LYS A 430 29.31 14.13 7.31
C LYS A 430 30.65 13.45 7.15
N LYS A 431 31.58 14.06 6.39
CA LYS A 431 32.95 13.59 6.32
C LYS A 431 33.42 13.38 7.75
N ALA A 432 33.81 12.16 8.10
CA ALA A 432 34.42 11.88 9.39
C ALA A 432 35.50 12.95 9.60
N GLN A 433 35.35 13.75 10.67
CA GLN A 433 36.39 14.71 10.98
C GLN A 433 37.68 13.91 11.12
N ALA A 434 38.67 14.22 10.29
CA ALA A 434 39.95 13.55 10.36
C ALA A 434 40.38 13.54 11.83
N PRO A 435 40.86 12.39 12.36
CA PRO A 435 41.25 12.28 13.76
C PRO A 435 42.10 13.50 14.08
N ARG A 436 41.72 14.20 15.15
CA ARG A 436 42.34 15.46 15.56
C ARG A 436 43.84 15.18 15.64
N ARG A 437 44.62 15.69 14.68
CA ARG A 437 46.06 15.42 14.61
C ARG A 437 46.64 15.67 16.00
N GLU A 438 47.37 14.69 16.54
CA GLU A 438 48.07 14.86 17.81
C GLU A 438 48.97 16.10 17.68
N GLY A 439 48.69 17.10 18.51
CA GLY A 439 49.35 18.40 18.44
C GLY A 439 48.41 19.59 18.65
N PRO A 440 48.97 20.76 18.96
CA PRO A 440 48.19 21.97 19.19
C PRO A 440 47.44 22.38 17.92
N SER A 441 46.14 22.60 18.03
CA SER A 441 45.35 23.06 16.89
C SER A 441 45.89 24.40 16.38
N ARG A 442 45.97 24.59 15.06
CA ARG A 442 46.49 25.81 14.42
C ARG A 442 45.88 27.11 14.97
N LYS A 443 44.62 27.06 15.43
CA LYS A 443 43.88 28.19 16.03
C LYS A 443 43.83 28.18 17.57
N GLY A 444 44.28 27.11 18.22
CA GLY A 444 44.27 26.95 19.68
C GLY A 444 45.49 27.58 20.36
N PRO A 445 45.52 27.58 21.71
CA PRO A 445 46.62 28.14 22.48
C PRO A 445 47.93 27.41 22.17
N CYS A 446 49.02 28.17 22.10
CA CYS A 446 50.35 27.61 21.88
C CYS A 446 50.83 26.87 23.14
N PRO A 447 51.35 25.64 23.03
CA PRO A 447 51.79 24.85 24.19
C PRO A 447 53.04 25.41 24.89
N CYS A 448 53.73 26.40 24.31
CA CYS A 448 54.86 27.07 24.96
C CYS A 448 54.47 28.09 26.05
N GLY A 449 53.16 28.28 26.30
CA GLY A 449 52.68 29.18 27.35
C GLY A 449 52.67 30.68 26.99
N SER A 450 52.94 31.03 25.72
CA SER A 450 53.00 32.43 25.27
C SER A 450 51.65 33.18 25.24
N GLY A 451 50.52 32.48 25.44
CA GLY A 451 49.17 33.05 25.30
C GLY A 451 48.73 33.29 23.85
N GLU A 452 49.63 33.20 22.87
CA GLU A 452 49.35 33.36 21.44
C GLU A 452 48.74 32.10 20.80
N LYS A 453 48.09 32.26 19.65
CA LYS A 453 47.60 31.12 18.84
C LYS A 453 48.79 30.35 18.26
N TYR A 454 48.76 29.01 18.25
CA TYR A 454 49.88 28.17 17.77
C TYR A 454 50.46 28.63 16.41
N LYS A 455 49.61 28.95 15.43
CA LYS A 455 50.03 29.45 14.10
C LYS A 455 50.78 30.79 14.08
N ARG A 456 50.71 31.55 15.17
CA ARG A 456 51.36 32.87 15.32
C ARG A 456 52.63 32.78 16.17
N CYS A 457 52.86 31.63 16.81
CA CYS A 457 53.97 31.36 17.70
C CYS A 457 54.78 30.16 17.16
N CYS A 458 54.87 29.04 17.88
CA CYS A 458 55.68 27.87 17.50
C CYS A 458 55.34 27.29 16.11
N GLY A 459 54.12 27.49 15.61
CA GLY A 459 53.70 27.06 14.27
C GLY A 459 54.06 28.03 13.12
N LYS A 460 54.92 29.04 13.35
CA LYS A 460 55.51 29.87 12.28
C LYS A 460 56.75 29.24 11.65
N SER A 461 57.43 28.37 12.38
CA SER A 461 58.74 27.79 12.03
C SER A 461 58.66 26.31 11.66
N ALA A 462 57.48 25.70 11.78
CA ALA A 462 57.14 24.36 11.35
C ALA A 462 56.24 24.46 10.10
#